data_AF-A0A958JPJ0-F1
#
_entry.id   AF-A0A958JPJ0-F1
#
_cell.length_a   1.000
_cell.length_b   1.000
_cell.length_c   1.000
_cell.angle_alpha   90.00
_cell.angle_beta   90.00
_cell.angle_gamma   90.00
#
_symmetry.space_group_name_H-M   'P 1'
#
loop_
_entity.id
_entity.type
_entity.pdbx_description
1 polymer ?
#
loop_
_entity_poly.entity_id
_entity_poly.type
_entity_poly.pdbx_seq_one_letter_code
_entity_poly.pdbx_strand_id
1 'polypeptide(L)'
;MTPAKEDFLEEHVRAADILLGGLGFGEDAQVIEVTLEGERFFGRGKWADGEEFSFESEDEVTDLEKWAIEILGRKDQKKVVNE
;
A
#
# COMPACT_ATOMS: atom_id res chain seq x y z
N MET A 1 7.24 -5.61 25.40
CA MET A 1 7.68 -5.12 24.08
C MET A 1 7.25 -6.15 23.05
N THR A 2 6.31 -5.82 22.18
CA THR A 2 5.85 -6.69 21.09
C THR A 2 6.54 -6.24 19.80
N PRO A 3 7.69 -6.83 19.42
CA PRO A 3 8.45 -6.42 18.23
C PRO A 3 7.61 -6.51 16.94
N ALA A 4 6.68 -7.45 16.87
CA ALA A 4 5.86 -7.71 15.69
C ALA A 4 4.98 -6.53 15.20
N LYS A 5 4.72 -5.51 16.04
CA LYS A 5 3.95 -4.34 15.62
C LYS A 5 4.81 -3.26 14.96
N GLU A 6 6.08 -3.18 15.32
CA GLU A 6 7.01 -2.16 14.81
C GLU A 6 7.46 -2.57 13.40
N ASP A 7 7.87 -3.83 13.19
CA ASP A 7 8.21 -4.38 11.87
C ASP A 7 7.08 -4.21 10.84
N PHE A 8 5.83 -4.49 11.23
CA PHE A 8 4.67 -4.37 10.33
C PHE A 8 4.40 -2.93 9.88
N LEU A 9 4.61 -1.96 10.78
CA LEU A 9 4.45 -0.54 10.45
C LEU A 9 5.55 -0.09 9.49
N GLU A 10 6.79 -0.55 9.71
CA GLU A 10 7.91 -0.26 8.81
C GLU A 10 7.71 -0.86 7.42
N GLU A 11 7.22 -2.09 7.31
CA GLU A 11 6.91 -2.72 6.03
C GLU A 11 5.78 -1.98 5.29
N HIS A 12 4.73 -1.54 5.99
CA HIS A 12 3.63 -0.78 5.38
C HIS A 12 4.08 0.58 4.85
N VAL A 13 4.90 1.30 5.64
CA VAL A 13 5.44 2.59 5.23
C VAL A 13 6.34 2.42 4.01
N ARG A 14 7.22 1.41 4.01
CA ARG A 14 8.07 1.12 2.85
C ARG A 14 7.26 0.72 1.62
N ALA A 15 6.25 -0.13 1.78
CA ALA A 15 5.39 -0.53 0.68
C ALA A 15 4.65 0.67 0.06
N ALA A 16 4.13 1.58 0.90
CA ALA A 16 3.50 2.81 0.43
C ALA A 16 4.50 3.70 -0.33
N ASP A 17 5.70 3.88 0.20
CA ASP A 17 6.76 4.68 -0.41
C ASP A 17 7.18 4.15 -1.79
N ILE A 18 7.27 2.83 -1.93
CA ILE A 18 7.59 2.18 -3.22
C ILE A 18 6.54 2.49 -4.28
N LEU A 19 5.25 2.31 -3.96
CA LEU A 19 4.18 2.52 -4.94
C LEU A 19 3.98 4.01 -5.24
N LEU A 20 3.93 4.85 -4.20
CA LEU A 20 3.65 6.26 -4.35
C LEU A 20 4.85 7.03 -4.91
N GLY A 21 6.06 6.70 -4.45
CA GLY A 21 7.30 7.30 -4.94
C GLY A 21 7.58 6.96 -6.40
N GLY A 22 7.28 5.73 -6.84
CA GLY A 22 7.40 5.33 -8.25
C GLY A 22 6.46 6.13 -9.18
N LEU A 23 5.32 6.57 -8.66
CA LEU A 23 4.31 7.34 -9.37
C LEU A 23 4.45 8.86 -9.19
N GLY A 24 5.47 9.31 -8.45
CA GLY A 24 5.73 10.73 -8.21
C GLY A 24 4.81 11.39 -7.18
N PHE A 25 4.06 10.61 -6.39
CA PHE A 25 3.35 11.10 -5.22
C PHE A 25 4.36 11.35 -4.08
N GLY A 26 4.29 12.52 -3.45
CA GLY A 26 5.22 12.92 -2.39
C GLY A 26 5.09 12.10 -1.11
N GLU A 27 6.03 12.27 -0.18
CA GLU A 27 6.10 11.56 1.11
C GLU A 27 4.86 11.78 2.02
N ASP A 28 4.09 12.82 1.76
CA ASP A 28 2.84 13.15 2.47
C ASP A 28 1.64 12.30 2.04
N ALA A 29 1.78 11.47 1.01
CA ALA A 29 0.74 10.58 0.52
C ALA A 29 0.68 9.25 1.30
N GLN A 30 -0.53 8.78 1.57
CA GLN A 30 -0.78 7.48 2.20
C GLN A 30 -1.67 6.61 1.33
N VAL A 31 -1.33 5.33 1.18
CA VAL A 31 -2.18 4.36 0.48
C VAL A 31 -3.36 3.93 1.37
N ILE A 32 -4.57 4.12 0.86
CA ILE A 32 -5.81 3.61 1.49
C ILE A 32 -6.11 2.22 0.96
N GLU A 33 -6.04 2.01 -0.34
CA GLU A 33 -6.40 0.74 -0.96
C GLU A 33 -5.55 0.57 -2.22
N VAL A 34 -5.15 -0.66 -2.50
CA VAL A 34 -4.48 -1.00 -3.76
C VAL A 34 -4.91 -2.39 -4.19
N THR A 35 -5.15 -2.54 -5.48
CA THR A 35 -5.59 -3.78 -6.12
C THR A 35 -4.70 -4.04 -7.33
N LEU A 36 -4.21 -5.28 -7.46
CA LEU A 36 -3.54 -5.75 -8.66
C LEU A 36 -4.59 -6.36 -9.59
N GLU A 37 -4.69 -5.88 -10.83
CA GLU A 37 -5.44 -6.58 -11.89
C GLU A 37 -4.51 -6.89 -13.07
N GLY A 38 -4.24 -8.19 -13.24
CA GLY A 38 -3.31 -8.66 -14.27
C GLY A 38 -1.89 -8.17 -14.00
N GLU A 39 -1.35 -7.41 -14.96
CA GLU A 39 0.01 -6.87 -14.95
C GLU A 39 0.07 -5.41 -14.47
N ARG A 40 -1.05 -4.84 -14.01
CA ARG A 40 -1.14 -3.45 -13.53
C ARG A 40 -1.79 -3.37 -12.16
N PHE A 41 -1.57 -2.26 -11.47
CA PHE A 41 -2.26 -1.97 -10.21
C PHE A 41 -3.01 -0.65 -10.24
N PHE A 42 -4.04 -0.57 -9.42
CA PHE A 42 -4.89 0.61 -9.22
C PHE A 42 -5.10 0.75 -7.72
N GLY A 43 -5.07 1.98 -7.25
CA GLY A 43 -5.23 2.25 -5.84
C GLY A 43 -5.83 3.62 -5.56
N ARG A 44 -6.14 3.80 -4.29
CA ARG A 44 -6.62 5.05 -3.74
C ARG A 44 -5.71 5.45 -2.60
N GLY A 45 -5.31 6.70 -2.59
CA GLY A 45 -4.51 7.29 -1.53
C GLY A 45 -5.19 8.53 -0.95
N LYS A 46 -4.62 9.04 0.12
CA LYS A 46 -4.98 10.35 0.68
C LYS A 46 -3.74 11.15 1.02
N TRP A 47 -3.87 12.46 0.90
CA TRP A 47 -2.88 13.43 1.34
C TRP A 47 -3.00 13.70 2.85
N ALA A 48 -2.00 14.37 3.42
CA ALA A 48 -1.99 14.78 4.82
C ALA A 48 -3.19 15.69 5.22
N ASP A 49 -3.71 16.47 4.28
CA ASP A 49 -4.91 17.31 4.48
C ASP A 49 -6.22 16.50 4.51
N GLY A 50 -6.17 15.23 4.09
CA GLY A 50 -7.32 14.33 4.02
C GLY A 50 -7.99 14.27 2.64
N GLU A 51 -7.53 15.06 1.67
CA GLU A 51 -7.95 14.93 0.27
C GLU A 51 -7.54 13.56 -0.30
N GLU A 52 -8.50 12.88 -0.94
CA GLU A 52 -8.30 11.57 -1.55
C GLU A 52 -7.94 11.68 -3.03
N PHE A 53 -7.08 10.79 -3.51
CA PHE A 53 -6.68 10.70 -4.90
C PHE A 53 -6.67 9.24 -5.37
N SER A 54 -6.83 9.05 -6.67
CA SER A 54 -6.71 7.74 -7.31
C SER A 54 -5.39 7.67 -8.07
N PHE A 55 -4.79 6.49 -8.11
CA PHE A 55 -3.54 6.25 -8.81
C PHE A 55 -3.56 4.89 -9.51
N GLU A 56 -2.83 4.76 -10.62
CA GLU A 56 -2.70 3.52 -11.38
C GLU A 56 -1.28 3.40 -11.93
N SER A 57 -0.84 2.16 -12.18
CA SER A 57 0.44 1.92 -12.84
C SER A 57 0.31 2.11 -14.36
N GLU A 58 1.21 2.91 -14.93
CA GLU A 58 1.28 3.10 -16.38
C GLU A 58 1.89 1.87 -17.07
N ASP A 59 2.84 1.21 -16.39
CA ASP A 59 3.61 0.07 -16.84
C ASP A 59 3.26 -1.23 -16.10
N GLU A 60 3.92 -2.31 -16.51
CA GLU A 60 3.86 -3.61 -15.84
C GLU A 60 4.44 -3.53 -14.43
N VAL A 61 3.72 -4.13 -13.47
CA VAL A 61 4.14 -4.17 -12.06
C VAL A 61 5.42 -4.99 -11.89
N THR A 62 6.46 -4.36 -11.36
CA THR A 62 7.73 -4.99 -11.00
C THR A 62 7.60 -5.92 -9.79
N ASP A 63 8.57 -6.80 -9.56
CA ASP A 63 8.59 -7.67 -8.37
C ASP A 63 8.55 -6.87 -7.05
N LEU A 64 9.14 -5.68 -7.04
CA LEU A 64 9.16 -4.80 -5.86
C LEU A 64 7.78 -4.18 -5.59
N GLU A 65 7.08 -3.76 -6.64
CA GLU A 65 5.72 -3.23 -6.53
C GLU A 65 4.72 -4.35 -6.21
N LYS A 66 4.90 -5.56 -6.74
CA LYS A 66 4.11 -6.76 -6.35
C LYS A 66 4.23 -7.01 -4.85
N TRP A 67 5.46 -7.00 -4.32
CA TRP A 67 5.68 -7.10 -2.88
C TRP A 67 4.95 -6.00 -2.11
N ALA A 68 5.06 -4.75 -2.56
CA ALA A 68 4.39 -3.63 -1.91
C ALA A 68 2.86 -3.77 -1.90
N ILE A 69 2.26 -4.18 -3.01
CA ILE A 69 0.82 -4.47 -3.12
C ILE A 69 0.43 -5.62 -2.20
N GLU A 70 1.24 -6.68 -2.10
CA GLU A 70 0.99 -7.77 -1.16
C GLU A 70 1.03 -7.30 0.29
N ILE A 71 1.94 -6.41 0.67
CA ILE A 71 2.00 -5.85 2.02
C ILE A 71 0.76 -4.98 2.29
N LEU A 72 0.43 -4.06 1.38
CA LEU A 72 -0.67 -3.10 1.54
C LEU A 72 -2.06 -3.74 1.40
N GLY A 73 -2.16 -4.79 0.58
CA GLY A 73 -3.36 -5.59 0.36
C GLY A 73 -3.67 -6.54 1.52
N ARG A 74 -2.75 -6.73 2.48
CA ARG A 74 -2.99 -7.53 3.70
C ARG A 74 -3.93 -6.87 4.72
N LYS A 75 -4.69 -5.85 4.34
CA LYS A 75 -5.74 -5.28 5.19
C LYS A 75 -6.74 -6.38 5.60
N ASP A 76 -6.67 -6.74 6.89
CA ASP A 76 -7.60 -7.59 7.62
C ASP A 76 -7.65 -9.10 7.25
N GLN A 77 -6.59 -9.82 7.59
CA GLN A 77 -6.75 -11.19 8.14
C GLN A 77 -7.01 -11.20 9.66
N LYS A 78 -7.55 -10.12 10.22
CA LYS A 78 -8.33 -10.18 11.46
C LYS A 78 -9.80 -10.47 11.12
N LYS A 79 -10.03 -11.64 10.50
CA LYS A 79 -11.27 -12.36 10.82
C LYS A 79 -11.20 -12.64 12.32
N VAL A 80 -11.92 -11.83 13.10
CA VAL A 80 -12.41 -12.22 14.41
C VAL A 80 -13.19 -13.52 14.23
N VAL A 81 -12.50 -14.65 14.40
CA VAL A 81 -13.13 -15.92 14.72
C VAL A 81 -13.70 -15.76 16.12
N ASN A 82 -14.92 -15.24 16.19
CA ASN A 82 -15.79 -15.44 17.33
C ASN A 82 -16.37 -16.86 17.19
N GLU A 83 -15.80 -17.81 17.92
CA GLU A 83 -16.48 -19.03 18.32
C GLU A 83 -16.35 -19.20 19.83
#